data_AF-A0A7C4U386-F1
#
_entry.id   AF-A0A7C4U386-F1
#
_cell.length_a   1.000
_cell.length_b   1.000
_cell.length_c   1.000
_cell.angle_alpha   90.00
_cell.angle_beta   90.00
_cell.angle_gamma   90.00
#
_symmetry.space_group_name_H-M   'P 1'
#
loop_
_entity.id
_entity.type
_entity.pdbx_description
1 polymer ?
#
loop_
_entity_poly.entity_id
_entity_poly.type
_entity_poly.pdbx_seq_one_letter_code
_entity_poly.pdbx_strand_id
1 'polypeptide(L)'
;MDMQGRTLVLIPGEELAALKGTLEKVLVEIKNLQSAKQSASGKGNFITAKEFMAAVRIGRTKFDQLVAGNKIQTIKKLRKIYVPVTEVNRYFSDPNIL
;
A
#
# COMPACT_ATOMS: atom_id res chain seq x y z
N MET A 1 31.24 29.31 3.69
CA MET A 1 31.46 28.57 4.95
C MET A 1 30.37 29.02 5.90
N ASP A 2 29.16 28.45 5.79
CA ASP A 2 28.04 28.82 6.64
C ASP A 2 28.23 28.21 8.03
N MET A 3 28.52 29.07 9.01
CA MET A 3 28.48 28.70 10.42
C MET A 3 27.03 28.43 10.80
N GLN A 4 26.67 27.16 10.98
CA GLN A 4 25.38 26.75 11.53
C GLN A 4 25.23 27.34 12.94
N GLY A 5 24.40 28.37 13.07
CA GLY A 5 24.02 28.94 14.36
C GLY A 5 23.31 27.88 15.20
N ARG A 6 23.85 27.58 16.38
CA ARG A 6 23.20 26.69 17.35
C ARG A 6 22.26 27.53 18.21
N THR A 7 20.97 27.26 18.12
CA THR A 7 19.96 27.86 19.01
C THR A 7 19.68 26.91 20.15
N LEU A 8 19.97 27.35 21.38
CA LEU A 8 19.57 26.65 22.59
C LEU A 8 18.16 27.12 22.97
N VAL A 9 17.24 26.17 23.15
CA VAL A 9 15.88 26.45 23.62
C VAL A 9 15.72 25.77 24.97
N LEU A 10 15.45 26.58 26.00
CA LEU A 10 15.14 26.09 27.34
C LEU A 10 13.62 25.97 27.46
N ILE A 11 13.13 24.76 27.75
CA ILE A 11 11.69 24.47 27.87
C ILE A 11 11.46 23.87 29.26
N PRO A 12 10.43 24.32 30.00
CA PRO A 12 10.02 23.69 31.25
C PRO A 12 9.73 22.20 31.06
N GLY A 13 10.14 21.38 32.02
CA GLY A 13 9.94 19.93 31.93
C GLY A 13 8.47 19.51 31.75
N GLU A 14 7.56 20.26 32.37
CA GLU A 14 6.11 20.04 32.26
C GLU A 14 5.59 20.29 30.83
N GLU A 15 6.05 21.36 30.19
CA GLU A 15 5.66 21.71 28.83
C GLU A 15 6.23 20.72 27.81
N LEU A 16 7.46 20.24 28.04
CA LEU A 16 8.04 19.16 27.23
C LEU A 16 7.26 17.84 27.38
N ALA A 17 6.80 17.51 28.59
CA ALA A 17 5.99 16.33 28.84
C ALA A 17 4.62 16.42 28.16
N ALA A 18 3.97 17.58 28.22
CA ALA A 18 2.71 17.85 27.54
C ALA A 18 2.86 17.73 26.01
N LEU A 19 3.95 18.24 25.44
CA LEU A 19 4.27 18.15 24.01
C LEU A 19 4.47 16.70 23.56
N LYS A 20 5.22 15.91 24.33
CA LYS A 20 5.41 14.48 24.05
C LYS A 20 4.08 13.73 24.09
N GLY A 21 3.25 13.98 25.10
CA GLY A 21 1.94 13.35 25.23
C GLY A 21 0.98 13.68 24.08
N THR A 22 1.05 14.91 23.55
CA THR A 22 0.27 15.30 22.36
C THR A 22 0.78 14.61 21.10
N LEU A 23 2.10 14.54 20.92
CA LEU A 23 2.71 13.82 19.79
C LEU A 23 2.37 12.32 19.79
N GLU A 24 2.37 11.68 20.96
CA GLU A 24 1.97 10.28 21.10
C GLU A 24 0.50 10.06 20.71
N LYS A 25 -0.41 10.93 21.15
CA LYS A 25 -1.83 10.87 20.75
C LYS A 25 -2.01 11.02 19.25
N VAL A 26 -1.30 11.96 18.63
CA VAL A 26 -1.34 12.16 17.17
C VAL A 26 -0.80 10.93 16.44
N LEU A 27 0.29 10.33 16.93
CA LEU A 27 0.83 9.09 16.36
C LEU A 27 -0.15 7.93 16.45
N VAL A 28 -0.82 7.77 17.58
CA VAL A 28 -1.85 6.75 17.76
C VAL A 28 -3.02 6.99 16.79
N GLU A 29 -3.48 8.22 16.65
CA GLU A 29 -4.58 8.56 15.76
C GLU A 29 -4.21 8.33 14.28
N ILE A 30 -3.00 8.70 13.87
CA ILE A 30 -2.50 8.42 12.52
C ILE A 30 -2.44 6.90 12.27
N LYS A 31 -1.95 6.11 13.23
CA LYS A 31 -1.93 4.64 13.12
C LYS A 31 -3.34 4.08 13.02
N ASN A 32 -4.27 4.55 13.85
CA ASN A 32 -5.67 4.13 13.80
C ASN A 32 -6.32 4.47 12.46
N LEU A 33 -6.05 5.64 11.89
CA LEU A 33 -6.54 6.03 10.56
C LEU A 33 -5.93 5.18 9.44
N GLN A 34 -4.65 4.83 9.54
CA GLN A 34 -4.00 3.92 8.58
C GLN A 34 -4.57 2.50 8.68
N SER A 35 -4.78 2.01 9.90
CA SER A 35 -5.43 0.71 10.14
C SER A 35 -6.89 0.73 9.71
N ALA A 36 -7.63 1.82 9.95
CA ALA A 36 -9.00 1.98 9.47
C ALA A 36 -9.07 2.08 7.94
N LYS A 37 -8.07 2.67 7.28
CA LYS A 37 -7.94 2.65 5.81
C LYS A 37 -7.64 1.24 5.28
N GLN A 38 -6.89 0.44 6.03
CA GLN A 38 -6.68 -0.98 5.74
C GLN A 38 -7.95 -1.82 6.02
N SER A 39 -8.72 -1.50 7.07
CA SER A 39 -9.98 -2.20 7.39
C SER A 39 -11.16 -1.77 6.51
N ALA A 40 -11.17 -0.53 6.00
CA ALA A 40 -12.09 -0.08 4.95
C ALA A 40 -11.75 -0.67 3.57
N SER A 41 -10.56 -1.29 3.42
CA SER A 41 -10.25 -2.25 2.35
C SER A 41 -10.90 -3.62 2.58
N GLY A 42 -11.87 -3.73 3.49
CA GLY A 42 -12.84 -4.83 3.57
C GLY A 42 -13.80 -4.92 2.37
N LYS A 43 -13.52 -4.23 1.26
CA LYS A 43 -14.19 -4.41 -0.04
C LYS A 43 -13.27 -5.11 -1.03
N GLY A 44 -13.11 -6.40 -0.79
CA GLY A 44 -12.75 -7.40 -1.80
C GLY A 44 -11.26 -7.49 -2.09
N ASN A 45 -10.73 -8.70 -1.98
CA ASN A 45 -9.36 -9.10 -2.34
C ASN A 45 -9.08 -8.91 -3.83
N PHE A 46 -9.33 -7.75 -4.43
CA PHE A 46 -9.20 -7.49 -5.86
C PHE A 46 -8.44 -6.19 -6.12
N ILE A 47 -7.41 -6.28 -6.95
CA ILE A 47 -6.67 -5.15 -7.50
C ILE A 47 -7.06 -4.95 -8.96
N THR A 48 -6.85 -3.76 -9.49
CA THR A 48 -7.07 -3.50 -10.92
C THR A 48 -5.98 -4.17 -11.77
N ALA A 49 -6.27 -4.43 -13.04
CA ALA A 49 -5.25 -4.92 -13.97
C ALA A 49 -4.00 -4.02 -14.03
N LYS A 50 -4.16 -2.69 -13.88
CA LYS A 50 -3.04 -1.75 -13.84
C LYS A 50 -2.15 -1.97 -12.62
N GLU A 51 -2.75 -2.17 -11.45
CA GLU A 51 -2.03 -2.47 -10.21
C GLU A 51 -1.36 -3.85 -10.26
N PHE A 52 -2.03 -4.86 -10.81
CA PHE A 52 -1.44 -6.19 -11.01
C PHE A 52 -0.21 -6.13 -11.93
N MET A 53 -0.32 -5.45 -13.08
CA MET A 53 0.80 -5.28 -14.01
C MET A 53 1.97 -4.54 -13.37
N ALA A 54 1.71 -3.54 -12.53
CA ALA A 54 2.74 -2.82 -11.80
C ALA A 54 3.41 -3.69 -10.72
N ALA A 55 2.63 -4.48 -9.98
CA ALA A 55 3.15 -5.37 -8.93
C ALA A 55 4.02 -6.50 -9.50
N VAL A 56 3.59 -7.09 -10.61
CA VAL A 56 4.27 -8.22 -11.27
C VAL A 56 5.32 -7.77 -12.30
N ARG A 57 5.40 -6.46 -12.57
CA ARG A 57 6.30 -5.84 -13.56
C ARG A 57 6.16 -6.43 -14.97
N ILE A 58 4.92 -6.60 -15.42
CA ILE A 58 4.61 -7.09 -16.77
C ILE A 58 3.87 -6.05 -17.62
N GLY A 59 4.06 -6.11 -18.93
CA GLY A 59 3.35 -5.28 -19.89
C GLY A 59 1.94 -5.81 -20.21
N ARG A 60 1.14 -4.98 -20.89
CA ARG A 60 -0.25 -5.28 -21.27
C ARG A 60 -0.39 -6.57 -22.08
N THR A 61 0.50 -6.79 -23.05
CA THR A 61 0.48 -7.97 -23.91
C THR A 61 0.62 -9.27 -23.11
N LYS A 62 1.56 -9.31 -22.15
CA LYS A 62 1.77 -10.48 -21.30
C LYS A 62 0.60 -10.70 -20.35
N PHE A 63 0.03 -9.61 -19.81
CA PHE A 63 -1.20 -9.71 -19.02
C PHE A 63 -2.35 -10.34 -19.83
N ASP A 64 -2.59 -9.86 -21.05
CA ASP A 64 -3.67 -10.39 -21.90
C ASP A 64 -3.43 -11.86 -22.30
N GLN A 65 -2.17 -12.27 -22.51
CA GLN A 65 -1.80 -13.68 -22.71
C GLN A 65 -2.12 -14.55 -21.49
N LEU A 66 -1.84 -14.08 -20.28
CA LEU A 66 -2.12 -14.81 -19.04
C LEU A 66 -3.63 -14.96 -18.81
N VAL A 67 -4.41 -13.92 -19.12
CA VAL A 67 -5.88 -13.98 -19.06
C VAL A 67 -6.42 -14.95 -20.11
N ALA A 68 -5.97 -14.84 -21.37
CA ALA A 68 -6.41 -15.72 -22.44
C ALA A 68 -6.03 -17.19 -22.21
N GLY A 69 -4.87 -17.43 -21.58
CA GLY A 69 -4.40 -18.76 -21.20
C GLY A 69 -4.99 -19.30 -19.91
N ASN A 70 -5.98 -18.63 -19.29
CA ASN A 70 -6.57 -19.00 -18.00
C ASN A 70 -5.53 -19.21 -16.88
N LYS A 71 -4.37 -18.56 -16.97
CA LYS A 71 -3.29 -18.64 -15.97
C LYS A 71 -3.53 -17.74 -14.78
N ILE A 72 -4.31 -16.68 -14.96
CA ILE A 72 -4.73 -15.76 -13.89
C ILE A 72 -6.25 -15.57 -13.90
N GLN A 73 -6.84 -15.57 -12.71
CA GLN A 73 -8.27 -15.29 -12.57
C GLN A 73 -8.55 -13.80 -12.67
N THR A 74 -9.59 -13.41 -13.41
CA THR A 74 -9.99 -12.01 -13.53
C THR A 74 -11.50 -11.84 -13.48
N ILE A 75 -11.96 -10.70 -12.99
CA ILE A 75 -13.36 -10.29 -12.97
C ILE A 75 -13.49 -8.97 -13.73
N LYS A 76 -14.31 -8.97 -14.78
CA LYS A 76 -14.65 -7.75 -15.51
C LYS A 76 -15.85 -7.08 -14.85
N LYS A 77 -15.69 -5.81 -14.45
CA LYS A 77 -16.77 -5.00 -13.90
C LYS A 77 -16.84 -3.67 -14.66
N LEU A 78 -17.94 -3.46 -15.37
CA LEU A 78 -18.11 -2.35 -16.32
C LEU A 78 -16.96 -2.32 -17.34
N ARG A 79 -16.15 -1.26 -17.32
CA ARG A 79 -15.00 -1.04 -18.22
C ARG A 79 -13.67 -1.46 -17.62
N LYS A 80 -13.64 -1.93 -16.36
CA LYS A 80 -12.40 -2.26 -15.63
C LYS A 80 -12.27 -3.76 -15.42
N ILE A 81 -11.02 -4.23 -15.45
CA ILE A 81 -10.64 -5.59 -15.12
C ILE A 81 -10.04 -5.58 -13.70
N TYR A 82 -10.53 -6.48 -12.88
CA TYR A 82 -10.12 -6.71 -11.51
C TYR A 82 -9.50 -8.10 -11.41
N VAL A 83 -8.48 -8.25 -10.58
CA VAL A 83 -7.68 -9.46 -10.40
C VAL A 83 -7.61 -9.73 -8.90
N PRO A 84 -7.85 -10.97 -8.44
CA PRO A 84 -7.67 -11.30 -7.03
C PRO A 84 -6.23 -11.01 -6.57
N VAL A 85 -6.05 -10.47 -5.36
CA VAL A 85 -4.70 -10.21 -4.81
C VAL A 85 -3.90 -11.51 -4.68
N THR A 86 -4.57 -12.63 -4.42
CA THR A 86 -3.96 -13.97 -4.35
C THR A 86 -3.25 -14.37 -5.64
N GLU A 87 -3.70 -13.88 -6.80
CA GLU A 87 -3.07 -14.16 -8.09
C GLU A 87 -1.68 -13.51 -8.23
N VAL A 88 -1.41 -12.42 -7.49
CA VAL A 88 -0.05 -11.83 -7.47
C VAL A 88 0.93 -12.82 -6.86
N ASN A 89 0.60 -13.40 -5.71
CA ASN A 89 1.45 -14.40 -5.07
C ASN A 89 1.56 -15.68 -5.92
N ARG A 90 0.45 -16.08 -6.53
CA ARG A 90 0.40 -17.26 -7.39
C ARG A 90 1.31 -17.12 -8.61
N TYR A 91 1.36 -15.95 -9.23
CA TYR A 91 2.24 -15.66 -10.35
C TYR A 91 3.72 -15.94 -10.04
N PHE A 92 4.18 -15.60 -8.83
CA PHE A 92 5.58 -15.81 -8.43
C PHE A 92 5.86 -17.21 -7.86
N SER A 93 4.83 -17.92 -7.42
CA SER A 93 4.98 -19.21 -6.72
C SER A 93 4.70 -20.41 -7.61
N ASP A 94 3.87 -20.26 -8.64
CA ASP A 94 3.44 -21.37 -9.49
C ASP A 94 4.35 -21.49 -10.72
N PRO A 95 5.15 -22.57 -10.84
CA PRO A 95 6.06 -22.78 -11.96
C PRO A 95 5.32 -22.98 -13.30
N ASN A 96 4.00 -23.19 -13.31
CA ASN A 96 3.23 -23.35 -14.55
C ASN A 96 2.73 -22.03 -15.15
N ILE A 97 2.98 -20.88 -14.50
CA ILE A 97 2.55 -19.55 -14.96
C ILE A 97 3.65 -18.82 -15.75
N LEU A 98 4.92 -19.11 -15.43
CA LEU A 98 6.11 -18.57 -16.12
C LEU A 98 6.42 -19.35 -17.40
#